data_AF-A0A2G2QEK8-F1
#
_entry.id   AF-A0A2G2QEK8-F1
#
_cell.length_a   1.000
_cell.length_b   1.000
_cell.length_c   1.000
_cell.angle_alpha   90.00
_cell.angle_beta   90.00
_cell.angle_gamma   90.00
#
_symmetry.space_group_name_H-M   'P 1'
#
loop_
_entity.id
_entity.type
_entity.pdbx_description
1 polymer ?
#
loop_
_entity_poly.entity_id
_entity_poly.type
_entity_poly.pdbx_seq_one_letter_code
_entity_poly.pdbx_strand_id
1 'polypeptide(L)'
;MKHLVNVIQAIIIIMIAYPVFYIWDTNRVAQFCKSIEPGISTDQLASLVDEYSVTMMISTGSDGRWLSSIDALSPFTDYSCKIQGVANIIATAEIIEDE
;
A
#
# COMPACT_ATOMS: atom_id res chain seq x y z
N MET A 1 -35.28 -9.97 -17.46
CA MET A 1 -34.85 -11.19 -16.74
C MET A 1 -33.42 -11.62 -17.07
N LYS A 2 -33.00 -11.72 -18.34
CA LYS A 2 -31.61 -12.12 -18.70
C LYS A 2 -30.51 -11.20 -18.14
N HIS A 3 -30.72 -9.89 -18.15
CA HIS A 3 -29.73 -8.94 -17.60
C HIS A 3 -29.52 -9.09 -16.09
N LEU A 4 -30.56 -9.46 -15.36
CA LEU A 4 -30.51 -9.62 -13.90
C LEU A 4 -29.67 -10.85 -13.53
N VAL A 5 -29.83 -11.95 -14.27
CA VAL A 5 -29.00 -13.17 -14.11
C VAL A 5 -27.53 -12.88 -14.43
N ASN A 6 -27.25 -12.12 -15.49
CA ASN A 6 -25.88 -11.75 -15.84
C ASN A 6 -25.22 -10.86 -14.77
N VAL A 7 -25.97 -9.93 -14.18
CA VAL A 7 -25.46 -9.08 -13.08
C VAL A 7 -25.16 -9.92 -11.84
N ILE A 8 -26.05 -10.85 -11.47
CA ILE A 8 -25.82 -11.75 -10.33
C ILE A 8 -24.59 -12.63 -10.57
N GLN A 9 -24.42 -13.16 -11.78
CA GLN A 9 -23.23 -13.94 -12.13
C GLN A 9 -21.94 -13.12 -12.03
N ALA A 10 -21.95 -11.87 -12.50
CA ALA A 10 -20.80 -10.97 -12.36
C ALA A 10 -20.45 -10.68 -10.89
N ILE A 11 -21.45 -10.48 -10.04
CA ILE A 11 -21.25 -10.26 -8.60
C ILE A 11 -20.60 -11.49 -7.94
N ILE A 12 -21.04 -12.70 -8.29
CA ILE A 12 -20.45 -13.94 -7.76
C ILE A 12 -18.98 -14.05 -8.15
N ILE A 13 -18.64 -13.74 -9.40
CA ILE A 13 -17.25 -13.75 -9.87
C ILE A 13 -16.41 -12.74 -9.08
N ILE A 14 -16.93 -11.53 -8.86
CA ILE A 14 -16.26 -10.49 -8.06
C ILE A 14 -16.07 -10.96 -6.62
N MET A 15 -17.08 -11.58 -5.99
CA MET A 15 -16.95 -12.11 -4.62
C MET A 15 -15.86 -13.17 -4.48
N ILE A 16 -15.65 -14.01 -5.50
CA ILE A 16 -14.61 -15.04 -5.48
C ILE A 16 -13.24 -14.45 -5.80
N ALA A 17 -13.17 -13.49 -6.72
CA ALA A 17 -11.92 -12.84 -7.12
C ALA A 17 -11.39 -11.86 -6.05
N TYR A 18 -12.29 -11.20 -5.32
CA TYR A 18 -11.96 -10.20 -4.30
C TYR A 18 -11.00 -10.70 -3.20
N PRO A 19 -11.21 -11.86 -2.53
CA PRO A 19 -10.30 -12.32 -1.49
C PRO A 19 -8.89 -12.59 -2.02
N VAL A 20 -8.76 -13.07 -3.25
CA VAL A 20 -7.44 -13.28 -3.88
C VAL A 20 -6.74 -11.94 -4.12
N PHE A 21 -7.48 -10.97 -4.66
CA PHE A 21 -6.97 -9.61 -4.87
C PHE A 21 -6.55 -8.95 -3.56
N TYR A 22 -7.38 -9.09 -2.51
CA TYR A 22 -7.11 -8.54 -1.19
C TYR A 22 -5.83 -9.10 -0.56
N ILE A 23 -5.65 -10.43 -0.59
CA ILE A 23 -4.43 -11.05 -0.07
C ILE A 23 -3.21 -10.62 -0.87
N TRP A 24 -3.33 -10.54 -2.20
CA TRP A 24 -2.24 -10.10 -3.07
C TRP A 24 -1.82 -8.65 -2.75
N ASP A 25 -2.79 -7.75 -2.61
CA ASP A 25 -2.55 -6.33 -2.41
C ASP A 25 -1.97 -6.02 -1.01
N THR A 26 -2.56 -6.59 0.04
CA THR A 26 -2.05 -6.45 1.42
C THR A 26 -0.65 -7.05 1.58
N ASN A 27 -0.40 -8.23 1.02
CA ASN A 27 0.92 -8.86 1.09
C ASN A 27 1.98 -8.06 0.33
N ARG A 28 1.61 -7.41 -0.77
CA ARG A 28 2.51 -6.51 -1.52
C ARG A 28 2.92 -5.31 -0.67
N VAL A 29 1.96 -4.63 -0.02
CA VAL A 29 2.24 -3.51 0.89
C VAL A 29 3.05 -3.98 2.11
N ALA A 30 2.73 -5.15 2.66
CA ALA A 30 3.45 -5.74 3.80
C ALA A 30 4.92 -6.05 3.47
N GLN A 31 5.18 -6.69 2.32
CA GLN A 31 6.53 -7.02 1.88
C GLN A 31 7.35 -5.78 1.57
N PHE A 32 6.74 -4.79 0.94
CA PHE A 32 7.36 -3.49 0.73
C PHE A 32 7.75 -2.86 2.08
N CYS A 33 6.82 -2.80 3.05
CA CYS A 33 7.08 -2.18 4.35
C CYS A 33 8.20 -2.89 5.13
N LYS A 34 8.26 -4.23 5.04
CA LYS A 34 9.33 -5.05 5.64
C LYS A 34 10.68 -4.89 4.94
N SER A 35 10.68 -4.53 3.66
CA SER A 35 11.91 -4.32 2.88
C SER A 35 12.53 -2.95 3.13
N ILE A 36 11.81 -2.03 3.79
CA ILE A 36 12.35 -0.75 4.21
C ILE A 36 13.21 -0.96 5.45
N GLU A 37 14.53 -0.89 5.26
CA GLU A 37 15.48 -0.84 6.36
C GLU A 37 15.68 0.61 6.85
N PRO A 38 15.78 0.86 8.17
CA PRO A 38 16.17 2.17 8.69
C PRO A 38 17.54 2.57 8.14
N GLY A 39 17.66 3.78 7.60
CA GLY A 39 18.93 4.30 7.07
C GLY A 39 19.08 4.24 5.55
N ILE A 40 18.15 3.66 4.80
CA ILE A 40 18.19 3.70 3.32
C ILE A 40 17.89 5.12 2.79
N SER A 41 18.40 5.42 1.60
CA SER A 41 18.19 6.73 0.96
C SER A 41 16.84 6.85 0.25
N THR A 42 16.40 8.08 -0.02
CA THR A 42 15.21 8.36 -0.83
C THR A 42 15.28 7.78 -2.24
N ASP A 43 16.48 7.65 -2.83
CA ASP A 43 16.66 7.04 -4.16
C ASP A 43 16.48 5.52 -4.11
N GLN A 44 16.98 4.88 -3.05
CA GLN A 44 16.74 3.45 -2.79
C GLN A 44 15.26 3.19 -2.52
N LEU A 45 14.59 4.10 -1.81
CA LEU A 45 13.16 4.03 -1.61
C LEU A 45 12.37 4.13 -2.92
N ALA A 46 12.72 5.08 -3.79
CA ALA A 46 12.09 5.21 -5.10
C ALA A 46 12.23 3.92 -5.94
N SER A 47 13.37 3.24 -5.83
CA SER A 47 13.60 1.95 -6.49
C SER A 47 12.69 0.85 -5.92
N LEU A 48 12.52 0.79 -4.59
CA LEU A 48 11.59 -0.14 -3.94
C LEU A 48 10.13 0.15 -4.30
N VAL A 49 9.76 1.42 -4.46
CA VAL A 49 8.40 1.81 -4.87
C VAL A 49 8.07 1.29 -6.26
N ASP A 50 9.01 1.41 -7.19
CA ASP A 50 8.87 0.89 -8.56
C ASP A 50 8.83 -0.65 -8.58
N GLU A 51 9.75 -1.30 -7.85
CA GLU A 51 9.84 -2.76 -7.76
C GLU A 51 8.56 -3.42 -7.24
N TYR A 52 7.96 -2.84 -6.18
CA TYR A 52 6.70 -3.34 -5.62
C TYR A 52 5.47 -2.70 -6.27
N SER A 53 5.66 -1.78 -7.22
CA SER A 53 4.61 -1.05 -7.94
C SER A 53 3.55 -0.44 -7.01
N VAL A 54 3.99 0.09 -5.88
CA VAL A 54 3.12 0.66 -4.83
C VAL A 54 2.92 2.16 -5.05
N THR A 55 1.77 2.69 -4.66
CA THR A 55 1.51 4.14 -4.76
C THR A 55 1.88 4.80 -3.45
N MET A 56 2.82 5.74 -3.52
CA MET A 56 3.31 6.48 -2.35
C MET A 56 2.72 7.90 -2.32
N MET A 57 2.10 8.27 -1.20
CA MET A 57 1.71 9.65 -0.91
C MET A 57 2.75 10.27 0.04
N ILE A 58 3.38 11.36 -0.37
CA ILE A 58 4.38 12.08 0.43
C ILE A 58 3.73 13.31 1.06
N SER A 59 3.84 13.42 2.38
CA SER A 59 3.43 14.55 3.19
C SER A 59 4.67 15.20 3.82
N THR A 60 5.01 16.40 3.35
CA THR A 60 6.18 17.13 3.85
C THR A 60 5.85 17.82 5.17
N GLY A 61 6.59 17.50 6.23
CA GLY A 61 6.53 18.20 7.51
C GLY A 61 7.39 19.47 7.52
N SER A 62 7.15 20.36 8.48
CA SER A 62 7.79 21.68 8.57
C SER A 62 9.28 21.66 8.93
N ASP A 63 9.77 20.57 9.53
CA ASP A 63 11.09 20.53 10.18
C ASP A 63 12.13 19.70 9.41
N GLY A 64 11.99 19.59 8.09
CA GLY A 64 12.83 18.71 7.25
C GLY A 64 12.55 17.21 7.44
N ARG A 65 11.54 16.90 8.26
CA ARG A 65 10.93 15.57 8.39
C ARG A 65 9.85 15.44 7.33
N TRP A 66 9.76 14.29 6.70
CA TRP A 66 8.66 13.98 5.81
C TRP A 66 8.03 12.66 6.24
N LEU A 67 6.72 12.59 6.13
CA LEU A 67 5.94 11.38 6.32
C LEU A 67 5.47 10.93 4.95
N SER A 68 5.39 9.63 4.76
CA SER A 68 4.76 9.08 3.57
C SER A 68 3.88 7.92 3.95
N SER A 69 2.71 7.79 3.33
CA SER A 69 1.91 6.57 3.42
C SER A 69 1.87 5.87 2.07
N ILE A 70 1.87 4.54 2.13
CA ILE A 70 1.54 3.67 1.03
C ILE A 70 0.28 2.92 1.43
N ASP A 71 -0.78 3.18 0.71
CA ASP A 71 -2.08 2.61 0.98
C ASP A 71 -2.33 1.42 0.05
N ALA A 72 -2.98 0.39 0.59
CA ALA A 72 -3.52 -0.71 -0.19
C ALA A 72 -4.57 -0.18 -1.19
N LEU A 73 -4.59 -0.75 -2.39
CA LEU A 73 -5.58 -0.47 -3.42
C LEU A 73 -6.94 -1.12 -3.11
N SER A 74 -6.99 -2.05 -2.15
CA SER A 74 -8.23 -2.72 -1.76
C SER A 74 -9.24 -1.72 -1.17
N PRO A 75 -10.40 -1.50 -1.82
CA PRO A 75 -11.31 -0.39 -1.53
C PRO A 75 -12.09 -0.51 -0.20
N PHE A 76 -11.86 -1.56 0.60
CA PHE A 76 -12.59 -1.84 1.83
C PHE A 76 -11.68 -2.08 3.04
N THR A 77 -10.39 -1.74 2.94
CA THR A 77 -9.44 -1.92 4.04
C THR A 77 -8.47 -0.75 4.12
N ASP A 78 -8.34 -0.18 5.32
CA ASP A 78 -7.36 0.87 5.61
C ASP A 78 -6.01 0.24 5.99
N TYR A 79 -5.48 -0.58 5.08
CA TYR A 79 -4.17 -1.20 5.21
C TYR A 79 -3.12 -0.26 4.61
N SER A 80 -2.28 0.34 5.45
CA SER A 80 -1.27 1.31 5.01
C SER A 80 0.08 1.08 5.67
N CYS A 81 1.17 1.38 4.96
CA CYS A 81 2.51 1.46 5.53
C CYS A 81 2.89 2.93 5.67
N LYS A 82 3.08 3.40 6.90
CA LYS A 82 3.59 4.74 7.19
C LYS A 82 5.10 4.73 7.30
N ILE A 83 5.74 5.57 6.52
CA ILE A 83 7.18 5.76 6.47
C ILE A 83 7.48 7.15 6.99
N GLN A 84 8.48 7.26 7.85
CA GLN A 84 8.96 8.53 8.36
C GLN A 84 10.43 8.67 7.99
N GLY A 85 10.77 9.81 7.40
CA GLY A 85 12.13 10.15 7.01
C GLY A 85 12.53 11.54 7.47
N VAL A 86 13.85 11.77 7.48
CA VAL A 86 14.45 13.08 7.73
C VAL A 86 15.43 13.37 6.61
N ALA A 87 15.26 14.51 5.93
CA ALA A 87 16.00 14.85 4.73
C ALA A 87 15.96 13.69 3.70
N ASN A 88 17.11 13.07 3.40
CA ASN A 88 17.21 12.00 2.40
C ASN A 88 17.28 10.58 3.01
N ILE A 89 17.03 10.42 4.31
CA ILE A 89 17.20 9.14 5.02
C ILE A 89 15.89 8.70 5.66
N ILE A 90 15.58 7.41 5.55
CA ILE A 90 14.43 6.81 6.23
C ILE A 90 14.76 6.50 7.68
N ALA A 91 13.90 6.93 8.60
CA ALA A 91 14.03 6.68 10.03
C ALA A 91 13.23 5.45 10.47
N THR A 92 11.99 5.29 10.00
CA THR A 92 11.09 4.20 10.44
C THR A 92 10.04 3.89 9.39
N ALA A 93 9.63 2.62 9.28
CA ALA A 93 8.46 2.16 8.55
C ALA A 93 7.58 1.32 9.49
N GLU A 94 6.28 1.60 9.53
CA GLU A 94 5.32 0.92 10.39
C GLU A 94 4.03 0.64 9.61
N ILE A 95 3.51 -0.58 9.76
CA ILE A 95 2.24 -0.99 9.16
C ILE A 95 1.13 -0.53 10.09
N ILE A 96 0.12 0.11 9.54
CA ILE A 96 -1.11 0.49 10.22
C ILE A 96 -2.26 -0.22 9.53
N GLU A 97 -2.95 -1.03 10.32
CA GLU A 97 -4.20 -1.70 9.97
C GLU A 97 -5.26 -1.11 10.91
N ASP A 98 -6.23 -0.37 10.36
CA ASP A 98 -7.46 -0.08 11.12
C ASP A 98 -8.38 -1.31 11.04
N GLU A 99 -8.76 -1.81 12.22
CA GLU A 99 -9.56 -3.03 12.45
C GLU A 99 -11.07 -2.80 12.19
#